data_AF-A0A1S7S9L1-F1
#
_entry.id   AF-A0A1S7S9L1-F1
#
_cell.length_a   1.000
_cell.length_b   1.000
_cell.length_c   1.000
_cell.angle_alpha   90.00
_cell.angle_beta   90.00
_cell.angle_gamma   90.00
#
_symmetry.space_group_name_H-M   'P 1'
#
loop_
_entity.id
_entity.type
_entity.pdbx_description
1 polymer ?
#
loop_
_entity_poly.entity_id
_entity_poly.type
_entity_poly.pdbx_seq_one_letter_code
_entity_poly.pdbx_strand_id
1 'polypeptide(L)' 'MTRDERLEHIWSATADAYRGYSDETVPQYLPGQRVLALYTAAGSARLKLLDDLTEDEIATKLPVQLRHLPDAAVAA' A
#
# COMPACT_ATOMS: atom_id res chain seq x y z
N MET A 1 13.17 -3.84 8.00
CA MET A 1 11.93 -3.09 7.95
C MET A 1 10.86 -4.14 7.75
N THR A 2 9.99 -4.30 8.72
CA THR A 2 8.90 -5.26 8.67
C THR A 2 7.88 -4.84 7.62
N ARG A 3 7.04 -5.78 7.14
CA ARG A 3 5.97 -5.48 6.17
C ARG A 3 5.06 -4.35 6.65
N ASP A 4 4.67 -4.38 7.91
CA ASP A 4 3.77 -3.38 8.52
C ASP A 4 4.38 -1.97 8.48
N GLU A 5 5.66 -1.83 8.83
CA GLU A 5 6.39 -0.55 8.73
C GLU A 5 6.40 -0.02 7.28
N ARG A 6 6.53 -0.90 6.29
CA ARG A 6 6.46 -0.50 4.87
C ARG A 6 5.09 0.06 4.53
N LEU A 7 4.03 -0.62 4.98
CA LEU A 7 2.66 -0.19 4.75
C LEU A 7 2.38 1.16 5.40
N GLU A 8 2.89 1.40 6.62
CA GLU A 8 2.81 2.72 7.27
C GLU A 8 3.52 3.81 6.47
N HIS A 9 4.72 3.53 5.96
CA HIS A 9 5.45 4.48 5.12
C HIS A 9 4.71 4.78 3.82
N ILE A 10 4.18 3.76 3.14
CA ILE A 10 3.39 3.93 1.93
C ILE A 10 2.13 4.75 2.23
N TRP A 11 1.41 4.42 3.30
CA TRP A 11 0.22 5.14 3.72
C TRP A 11 0.52 6.60 4.01
N SER A 12 1.53 6.88 4.83
CA SER A 12 1.92 8.23 5.22
C SER A 12 2.42 9.07 4.05
N ALA A 13 3.12 8.45 3.08
CA ALA A 13 3.65 9.15 1.92
C ALA A 13 2.63 9.33 0.78
N THR A 14 1.53 8.58 0.79
CA THR A 14 0.47 8.70 -0.21
C THR A 14 -0.40 9.91 0.11
N ALA A 15 -0.63 10.77 -0.88
CA ALA A 15 -1.50 11.94 -0.72
C ALA A 15 -2.95 11.52 -0.45
N ASP A 16 -3.67 12.29 0.36
CA ASP A 16 -5.07 12.03 0.76
C ASP A 16 -6.03 11.86 -0.42
N ALA A 17 -5.75 12.43 -1.58
CA ALA A 17 -6.54 12.23 -2.79
C ALA A 17 -6.48 10.79 -3.35
N TYR A 18 -5.47 10.00 -2.96
CA TYR A 18 -5.21 8.65 -3.47
C TYR A 18 -5.25 7.58 -2.39
N ARG A 19 -5.55 7.96 -1.14
CA ARG A 19 -5.72 7.03 -0.02
C ARG A 19 -7.06 7.27 0.64
N GLY A 20 -7.61 6.26 1.27
CA GLY A 20 -8.86 6.39 1.98
C GLY A 20 -9.17 5.16 2.80
N TYR A 21 -10.40 5.11 3.29
CA TYR A 21 -10.92 3.93 3.94
C TYR A 21 -11.85 3.20 2.98
N SER A 22 -11.85 1.87 3.07
CA SER A 22 -12.79 1.02 2.35
C SER A 22 -14.20 1.51 2.62
N ASP A 23 -14.98 1.54 1.54
CA ASP A 23 -16.41 1.83 1.51
C ASP A 23 -17.10 0.73 0.67
N GLU A 24 -18.42 0.71 0.57
CA GLU A 24 -19.20 -0.31 -0.15
C GLU A 24 -18.79 -0.50 -1.62
N THR A 25 -18.03 0.46 -2.16
CA THR A 25 -17.47 0.46 -3.52
C THR A 25 -16.24 -0.43 -3.72
N VAL A 26 -15.66 -1.00 -2.65
CA VAL A 26 -14.45 -1.84 -2.72
C VAL A 26 -14.82 -3.33 -2.67
N PRO A 27 -14.40 -4.15 -3.67
CA PRO A 27 -14.66 -5.59 -3.62
C PRO A 27 -13.94 -6.21 -2.40
N GLN A 28 -14.67 -7.01 -1.62
CA GLN A 28 -14.24 -7.57 -0.32
C GLN A 28 -14.25 -6.57 0.85
N TYR A 29 -15.30 -5.73 0.89
CA TYR A 29 -15.49 -4.72 1.92
C TYR A 29 -15.35 -5.28 3.35
N LEU A 30 -14.32 -4.78 4.04
CA LEU A 30 -14.24 -4.76 5.48
C LEU A 30 -14.27 -3.28 5.91
N PRO A 31 -15.28 -2.84 6.69
CA PRO A 31 -15.39 -1.45 7.11
C PRO A 31 -14.13 -0.97 7.83
N GLY A 32 -13.67 0.24 7.50
CA GLY A 32 -12.54 0.89 8.17
C GLY A 32 -11.15 0.38 7.78
N GLN A 33 -11.03 -0.52 6.80
CA GLN A 33 -9.72 -0.90 6.25
C GLN A 33 -9.13 0.21 5.39
N ARG A 34 -7.81 0.36 5.37
CA ARG A 34 -7.11 1.35 4.55
C ARG A 34 -7.04 0.89 3.09
N VAL A 35 -7.30 1.79 2.16
CA VAL A 35 -7.22 1.54 0.71
C VAL A 35 -6.35 2.57 0.01
N LEU A 36 -5.73 2.15 -1.09
CA LEU A 36 -4.99 3.01 -2.01
C LEU A 36 -5.56 2.90 -3.42
N ALA A 37 -5.54 4.03 -4.13
CA ALA A 37 -5.74 4.08 -5.57
C ALA A 37 -4.43 3.70 -6.28
N LEU A 38 -4.43 2.53 -6.92
CA LEU A 38 -3.31 2.05 -7.73
C LEU A 38 -3.55 2.35 -9.20
N TYR A 39 -2.62 3.08 -9.80
CA TYR A 39 -2.59 3.31 -11.24
C TYR A 39 -1.69 2.27 -11.91
N THR A 40 -2.24 1.60 -12.90
CA THR A 40 -1.51 0.66 -13.75
C THR A 40 -0.90 1.39 -14.94
N ALA A 41 0.14 0.81 -15.56
CA ALA A 41 0.74 1.35 -16.78
C ALA A 41 -0.28 1.45 -17.95
N ALA A 42 -1.38 0.70 -17.89
CA ALA A 42 -2.47 0.76 -18.86
C ALA A 42 -3.41 1.98 -18.67
N GLY A 43 -3.14 2.86 -17.71
CA GLY A 43 -3.92 4.07 -17.45
C GLY A 43 -5.17 3.85 -16.58
N SER A 44 -5.44 2.61 -16.17
CA SER A 44 -6.56 2.30 -15.28
C SER A 44 -6.17 2.51 -13.82
N ALA A 45 -7.05 3.16 -13.06
CA ALA A 45 -7.00 3.24 -11.61
C ALA A 45 -7.86 2.14 -10.99
N ARG A 46 -7.36 1.49 -9.94
CA ARG A 46 -8.12 0.53 -9.14
C ARG A 46 -7.88 0.78 -7.65
N LEU A 47 -8.95 0.71 -6.85
CA LEU A 47 -8.83 0.69 -5.40
C LEU A 47 -8.42 -0.71 -4.93
N LYS A 48 -7.43 -0.76 -4.04
CA LYS A 48 -6.94 -1.99 -3.40
C LYS A 48 -6.74 -1.75 -1.91
N LEU A 49 -7.00 -2.78 -1.10
CA LEU A 49 -6.68 -2.76 0.33
C LEU A 49 -5.17 -2.61 0.52
N LEU A 50 -4.76 -1.74 1.44
CA LEU A 50 -3.35 -1.53 1.79
C LEU A 50 -2.71 -2.83 2.28
N ASP A 51 -3.46 -3.63 3.05
CA ASP A 51 -2.99 -4.90 3.56
C ASP A 51 -2.95 -6.02 2.50
N ASP A 52 -3.63 -5.85 1.36
CA ASP A 52 -3.62 -6.81 0.26
C ASP A 52 -2.50 -6.51 -0.76
N LEU A 53 -1.67 -5.50 -0.52
CA LEU A 53 -0.53 -5.19 -1.39
C LEU A 53 0.45 -6.37 -1.41
N THR A 54 0.85 -6.76 -2.63
CA THR A 54 1.89 -7.76 -2.84
C THR A 54 3.27 -7.16 -2.54
N GLU A 55 4.27 -8.00 -2.29
CA GLU A 55 5.64 -7.53 -2.05
C GLU A 55 6.20 -6.68 -3.20
N ASP A 56 5.83 -6.97 -4.45
CA ASP A 56 6.21 -6.18 -5.63
C ASP A 56 5.56 -4.79 -5.64
N GLU A 57 4.26 -4.73 -5.30
CA GLU A 57 3.54 -3.47 -5.17
C GLU A 57 4.10 -2.64 -4.01
N ILE A 58 4.40 -3.28 -2.87
CA ILE A 58 5.05 -2.65 -1.72
C ILE A 58 6.40 -2.08 -2.15
N ALA A 59 7.27 -2.86 -2.80
CA ALA A 59 8.58 -2.39 -3.28
C ALA A 59 8.47 -1.20 -4.25
N THR A 60 7.46 -1.22 -5.11
CA THR A 60 7.21 -0.16 -6.11
C THR A 60 6.63 1.11 -5.49
N LYS A 61 5.78 0.99 -4.47
CA LYS A 61 5.09 2.13 -3.83
C LYS A 61 5.85 2.69 -2.63
N LEU A 62 6.78 1.93 -2.08
CA LEU A 62 7.63 2.39 -0.99
C LEU A 62 8.41 3.65 -1.41
N PRO A 63 8.54 4.66 -0.53
CA PRO A 63 9.37 5.83 -0.79
C PRO A 63 10.77 5.44 -1.26
N VAL A 64 11.28 6.12 -2.28
CA VAL A 64 12.54 5.76 -2.97
C VAL A 64 13.71 5.63 -2.01
N GLN A 65 13.77 6.48 -0.97
CA GLN A 65 14.82 6.44 0.06
C GLN A 65 14.83 5.14 0.88
N LEU A 66 13.69 4.44 0.97
CA LEU A 66 13.53 3.22 1.77
C LEU A 66 13.71 1.94 0.95
N ARG A 67 13.66 2.01 -0.39
CA ARG A 67 13.79 0.83 -1.28
C ARG A 67 15.15 0.16 -1.24
N HIS A 68 16.18 0.93 -0.89
CA HIS A 68 17.57 0.46 -0.86
C HIS A 68 18.00 0.01 0.54
N LEU A 69 17.13 0.16 1.55
CA LEU A 69 17.42 -0.32 2.88
C LEU A 69 17.23 -1.83 2.93
N PRO A 70 18.15 -2.58 3.56
CA PRO A 70 17.99 -4.01 3.72
C PRO A 70 16.69 -4.33 4.47
N ASP A 71 15.97 -5.33 3.97
CA ASP A 71 14.91 -5.99 4.73
C ASP A 71 15.51 -6.48 6.04
N ALA A 72 15.30 -5.75 7.14
CA ALA A 72 15.41 -6.35 8.46
C ALA A 72 14.33 -7.44 8.54
N ALA A 73 14.67 -8.63 8.05
CA ALA A 73 13.88 -9.83 8.23
C ALA A 73 13.72 -10.04 9.73
N VAL A 74 12.48 -10.05 10.21
CA VAL A 74 12.16 -10.40 11.59
C VAL A 74 12.58 -11.86 11.78
N ALA A 75 13.63 -12.08 12.58
CA ALA A 75 13.90 -13.41 13.11
C ALA A 75 12.76 -13.77 14.07
N ALA A 76 12.14 -14.92 13.80
CA ALA A 76 11.05 -15.49 14.59
C ALA A 76 11.50 -15.89 16.01
#